data_AF-A0AAU7E452-F1
#
_entry.id   AF-A0AAU7E452-F1
#
_cell.length_a   1.000
_cell.length_b   1.000
_cell.length_c   1.000
_cell.angle_alpha   90.00
_cell.angle_beta   90.00
_cell.angle_gamma   90.00
#
_symmetry.space_group_name_H-M   'P 1'
#
loop_
_entity.id
_entity.type
_entity.pdbx_description
1 polymer ?
#
loop_
_entity_poly.entity_id
_entity_poly.type
_entity_poly.pdbx_seq_one_letter_code
_entity_poly.pdbx_strand_id
1 'polypeptide(L)'
;MRYITTPIYYVNDVPHLGHAYTTIIADTLARFYRLQGHETRFLTGTDEHGQKIEEAAKVRNFSPKEYADKISLEFKKLWDEFEITYDIYARTTDNRHIEFVKAMFLKMWQKGDIYKDEYEGHYCVSCESFFTKSQLVNDCACPDCGKNTSLLKEESYFFKLSKYQDKILQWYEEKDPILPKNKKNELINFIQGGLKDLSITRTSFDWGINLPKEINDEKHIIYVWLDALFIYVSSLDYGTEGENAKFWPAHVHLVGKDILRFHAIYWPAFLMSADLPLPEIIGAHGWWTRDGEKMSKSKGNVVKPKEVVDVYGLEAFRYFLLREVPFGNDGDFSEAMLINRINAELSNEFGNLLNRIIGMSTKYSGGEILQNEVLKLYKDELDTAKEYLNLAIEFLENLQCNRYLEELFKALSVANLAISKYEPWNLIKENKNNEANALVALCANILAKVSILLSPALPKSCQKVAKALNFEISSQNYEKLIIKNELLNFKANACEALFPKVEKALLSEEKQEIKKEESPKIKIDDFVKIEIKVAKVLDCQNIEGSEKLLKFQLELDNKEVRQVLSGIAKYYKASDLIGKQVCVISNLKKAKIFGFESDGMILSAKSGDKLVLISPEQLVENGSLIG
;
A
#
# COMPACT_ATOMS: atom_id res chain seq x y z
N MET A 1 -25.14 2.99 13.31
CA MET A 1 -23.74 2.78 13.74
C MET A 1 -22.94 2.41 12.51
N ARG A 2 -21.66 2.75 12.44
CA ARG A 2 -20.80 2.44 11.30
C ARG A 2 -19.49 1.85 11.81
N TYR A 3 -19.16 0.64 11.37
CA TYR A 3 -17.89 0.01 11.70
C TYR A 3 -17.08 -0.23 10.44
N ILE A 4 -15.93 0.42 10.36
CA ILE A 4 -15.08 0.45 9.18
C ILE A 4 -13.74 -0.16 9.58
N THR A 5 -13.20 -1.05 8.75
CA THR A 5 -11.90 -1.65 9.00
C THR A 5 -10.99 -1.51 7.80
N THR A 6 -9.70 -1.31 8.05
CA THR A 6 -8.65 -1.72 7.10
C THR A 6 -8.36 -3.20 7.30
N PRO A 7 -7.52 -3.81 6.45
CA PRO A 7 -6.82 -5.02 6.84
C PRO A 7 -5.90 -4.69 8.01
N ILE A 8 -5.59 -5.70 8.82
CA ILE A 8 -4.43 -5.63 9.69
C ILE A 8 -3.17 -5.94 8.87
N TYR A 9 -2.12 -5.14 9.04
CA TYR A 9 -0.92 -5.22 8.20
C TYR A 9 0.11 -6.16 8.79
N TYR A 10 0.71 -6.98 7.92
CA TYR A 10 1.72 -7.95 8.31
C TYR A 10 3.02 -7.28 8.76
N VAL A 11 3.50 -7.55 9.97
CA VAL A 11 4.64 -6.82 10.59
C VAL A 11 6.03 -7.31 10.17
N ASN A 12 6.17 -7.76 8.92
CA ASN A 12 7.48 -8.20 8.39
C ASN A 12 8.34 -7.06 7.84
N ASP A 13 7.77 -5.87 7.57
CA ASP A 13 8.51 -4.67 7.21
C ASP A 13 7.70 -3.38 7.44
N VAL A 14 8.33 -2.23 7.19
CA VAL A 14 7.76 -0.89 7.35
C VAL A 14 6.63 -0.58 6.36
N PRO A 15 5.75 0.40 6.67
CA PRO A 15 4.64 0.74 5.80
C PRO A 15 5.08 1.33 4.44
N HIS A 16 4.32 1.03 3.39
CA HIS A 16 4.50 1.58 2.04
C HIS A 16 3.22 2.23 1.51
N LEU A 17 3.29 2.81 0.30
CA LEU A 17 2.16 3.52 -0.36
C LEU A 17 0.83 2.74 -0.33
N GLY A 18 0.87 1.44 -0.64
CA GLY A 18 -0.33 0.59 -0.58
C GLY A 18 -1.04 0.59 0.78
N HIS A 19 -0.30 0.52 1.90
CA HIS A 19 -0.91 0.59 3.24
C HIS A 19 -1.50 1.96 3.52
N ALA A 20 -0.78 3.04 3.15
CA ALA A 20 -1.27 4.40 3.33
C ALA A 20 -2.58 4.63 2.54
N TYR A 21 -2.66 4.12 1.31
CA TYR A 21 -3.85 4.24 0.47
C TYR A 21 -5.08 3.61 1.13
N THR A 22 -5.00 2.35 1.55
CA THR A 22 -6.11 1.66 2.22
C THR A 22 -6.55 2.40 3.48
N THR A 23 -5.59 2.80 4.33
CA THR A 23 -5.85 3.49 5.59
C THR A 23 -6.48 4.88 5.37
N ILE A 24 -6.04 5.63 4.35
CA ILE A 24 -6.59 6.96 4.03
C ILE A 24 -8.02 6.86 3.48
N ILE A 25 -8.35 5.84 2.68
CA ILE A 25 -9.73 5.59 2.25
C ILE A 25 -10.61 5.31 3.48
N ALA A 26 -10.17 4.42 4.37
CA ALA A 26 -10.90 4.07 5.59
C ALA A 26 -11.13 5.29 6.50
N ASP A 27 -10.09 6.11 6.68
CA ASP A 27 -10.16 7.35 7.45
C ASP A 27 -11.11 8.38 6.83
N THR A 28 -11.11 8.50 5.50
CA THR A 28 -12.03 9.39 4.78
C THR A 28 -13.47 8.96 4.99
N LEU A 29 -13.78 7.66 4.90
CA LEU A 29 -15.12 7.14 5.18
C LEU A 29 -15.49 7.35 6.66
N ALA A 30 -14.59 7.06 7.60
CA ALA A 30 -14.87 7.21 9.02
C ALA A 30 -15.18 8.68 9.37
N ARG A 31 -14.39 9.63 8.84
CA ARG A 31 -14.64 11.07 8.98
C ARG A 31 -15.96 11.47 8.34
N PHE A 32 -16.30 10.93 7.17
CA PHE A 32 -17.56 11.22 6.49
C PHE A 32 -18.79 10.74 7.29
N TYR A 33 -18.78 9.50 7.77
CA TYR A 33 -19.89 8.99 8.57
C TYR A 33 -20.01 9.71 9.93
N ARG A 34 -18.89 10.08 10.57
CA ARG A 34 -18.91 10.95 11.76
C ARG A 34 -19.47 12.33 11.44
N LEU A 35 -19.12 12.92 10.30
CA LEU A 35 -19.68 14.19 9.84
C LEU A 35 -21.21 14.09 9.66
N GLN A 36 -21.72 12.97 9.17
CA GLN A 36 -23.17 12.70 9.10
C GLN A 36 -23.84 12.48 10.47
N GLY A 37 -23.08 12.45 11.57
CA GLY A 37 -23.59 12.21 12.92
C GLY A 37 -23.75 10.74 13.29
N HIS A 38 -23.21 9.81 12.49
CA HIS A 38 -23.23 8.40 12.86
C HIS A 38 -22.22 8.10 13.99
N GLU A 39 -22.66 7.35 14.99
CA GLU A 39 -21.74 6.62 15.88
C GLU A 39 -20.87 5.70 15.03
N THR A 40 -19.57 5.98 15.00
CA THR A 40 -18.60 5.34 14.11
C THR A 40 -17.44 4.73 14.90
N ARG A 41 -17.01 3.54 14.50
CA ARG A 41 -15.76 2.90 14.92
C ARG A 41 -14.91 2.61 13.70
N PHE A 42 -13.65 2.99 13.77
CA PHE A 42 -12.66 2.72 12.74
C PHE A 42 -11.52 1.86 13.33
N LEU A 43 -11.39 0.63 12.82
CA LEU A 43 -10.30 -0.28 13.18
C LEU A 43 -9.19 -0.28 12.12
N THR A 44 -7.96 -0.20 12.61
CA THR A 44 -6.73 -0.58 11.89
C THR A 44 -5.89 -1.46 12.82
N GLY A 45 -4.80 -2.06 12.34
CA GLY A 45 -3.94 -2.84 13.22
C GLY A 45 -2.86 -3.62 12.50
N THR A 46 -2.32 -4.59 13.22
CA THR A 46 -1.21 -5.42 12.77
C THR A 46 -1.44 -6.91 12.96
N ASP A 47 -1.10 -7.66 11.92
CA ASP A 47 -0.99 -9.11 11.95
C ASP A 47 0.44 -9.49 12.34
N GLU A 48 0.54 -10.17 13.47
CA GLU A 48 1.77 -10.35 14.24
C GLU A 48 2.20 -11.80 14.38
N HIS A 49 1.49 -12.77 13.76
CA HIS A 49 1.82 -14.20 13.82
C HIS A 49 2.29 -14.75 12.46
N GLY A 50 2.85 -15.96 12.45
CA GLY A 50 3.25 -16.64 11.22
C GLY A 50 4.76 -16.76 11.00
N GLN A 51 5.11 -17.69 10.11
CA GLN A 51 6.49 -18.11 9.85
C GLN A 51 7.40 -16.95 9.42
N LYS A 52 6.90 -16.05 8.56
CA LYS A 52 7.73 -14.96 8.03
C LYS A 52 8.16 -13.97 9.10
N ILE A 53 7.34 -13.73 10.12
CA ILE A 53 7.71 -12.86 11.25
C ILE A 53 8.79 -13.53 12.09
N GLU A 54 8.65 -14.83 12.34
CA GLU A 54 9.66 -15.61 13.05
C GLU A 54 11.01 -15.60 12.32
N GLU A 55 11.01 -15.83 11.00
CA GLU A 55 12.20 -15.75 10.16
C GLU A 55 12.81 -14.34 10.13
N ALA A 56 11.98 -13.31 9.98
CA ALA A 56 12.41 -11.92 9.96
C ALA A 56 13.02 -11.46 11.28
N ALA A 57 12.48 -11.95 12.41
CA ALA A 57 13.00 -11.71 13.75
C ALA A 57 14.34 -12.41 13.96
N LYS A 58 14.44 -13.70 13.58
CA LYS A 58 15.69 -14.50 13.62
C LYS A 58 16.82 -13.81 12.85
N VAL A 59 16.58 -13.37 11.61
CA VAL A 59 17.57 -12.67 10.78
C VAL A 59 18.08 -11.37 11.42
N ARG A 60 17.25 -10.72 12.23
CA ARG A 60 17.56 -9.42 12.86
C ARG A 60 17.94 -9.55 14.34
N ASN A 61 18.12 -10.77 14.85
CA ASN A 61 18.45 -11.06 16.24
C ASN A 61 17.43 -10.51 17.27
N PHE A 62 16.14 -10.64 16.97
CA PHE A 62 15.03 -10.36 17.89
C PHE A 62 14.26 -11.64 18.21
N SER A 63 13.57 -11.69 19.36
CA SER A 63 12.45 -12.62 19.49
C SER A 63 11.28 -12.18 18.59
N PRO A 64 10.40 -13.10 18.15
CA PRO A 64 9.26 -12.74 17.31
C PRO A 64 8.36 -11.67 17.94
N LYS A 65 8.12 -11.73 19.26
CA LYS A 65 7.32 -10.75 20.00
C LYS A 65 7.96 -9.36 20.00
N GLU A 66 9.25 -9.26 20.32
CA GLU A 66 9.97 -7.98 20.31
C GLU A 66 10.01 -7.35 18.92
N TYR A 67 10.19 -8.18 17.88
CA TYR A 67 10.17 -7.71 16.50
C TYR A 67 8.78 -7.20 16.10
N ALA A 68 7.72 -7.95 16.43
CA ALA A 68 6.34 -7.56 16.19
C ALA A 68 5.97 -6.27 16.93
N ASP A 69 6.33 -6.15 18.23
CA ASP A 69 6.13 -4.93 19.03
C ASP A 69 6.80 -3.72 18.39
N LYS A 70 8.05 -3.87 17.94
CA LYS A 70 8.80 -2.79 17.28
C LYS A 70 8.13 -2.34 15.98
N ILE A 71 7.84 -3.26 15.07
CA ILE A 71 7.28 -2.90 13.76
C ILE A 71 5.84 -2.39 13.89
N SER A 72 5.04 -2.98 14.78
CA SER A 72 3.68 -2.48 15.06
C SER A 72 3.69 -1.05 15.58
N LEU A 73 4.65 -0.69 16.44
CA LEU A 73 4.81 0.70 16.88
C LEU A 73 5.13 1.65 15.72
N GLU A 74 5.90 1.23 14.72
CA GLU A 74 6.22 2.07 13.55
C GLU A 74 4.98 2.29 12.65
N PHE A 75 4.11 1.29 12.48
CA PHE A 75 2.80 1.48 11.82
C PHE A 75 1.95 2.49 12.59
N LYS A 76 1.84 2.32 13.91
CA LYS A 76 1.04 3.21 14.76
C LYS A 76 1.53 4.65 14.70
N LYS A 77 2.85 4.87 14.87
CA LYS A 77 3.46 6.21 14.75
C LYS A 77 3.16 6.86 13.41
N LEU A 78 3.29 6.11 12.30
CA LEU A 78 2.99 6.65 10.98
C LEU A 78 1.52 7.07 10.85
N TRP A 79 0.58 6.27 11.38
CA TRP A 79 -0.84 6.62 11.38
C TRP A 79 -1.15 7.83 12.26
N ASP A 80 -0.49 7.96 13.40
CA ASP A 80 -0.61 9.14 14.27
C ASP A 80 -0.06 10.40 13.57
N GLU A 81 1.11 10.31 12.93
CA GLU A 81 1.69 11.39 12.11
C GLU A 81 0.82 11.76 10.91
N PHE A 82 0.11 10.78 10.34
CA PHE A 82 -0.82 10.97 9.23
C PHE A 82 -2.23 11.38 9.68
N GLU A 83 -2.40 11.62 10.98
CA GLU A 83 -3.65 12.05 11.60
C GLU A 83 -4.83 11.14 11.22
N ILE A 84 -4.56 9.84 11.14
CA ILE A 84 -5.57 8.82 10.92
C ILE A 84 -6.40 8.69 12.18
N THR A 85 -7.71 8.82 12.04
CA THR A 85 -8.67 8.85 13.16
C THR A 85 -9.22 7.47 13.48
N TYR A 86 -8.33 6.48 13.60
CA TYR A 86 -8.73 5.15 14.05
C TYR A 86 -9.17 5.21 15.53
N ASP A 87 -10.23 4.47 15.87
CA ASP A 87 -10.69 4.32 17.26
C ASP A 87 -10.06 3.09 17.92
N ILE A 88 -9.68 2.09 17.10
CA ILE A 88 -9.16 0.80 17.54
C ILE A 88 -7.89 0.51 16.76
N TYR A 89 -6.79 0.29 17.49
CA TYR A 89 -5.54 -0.22 16.95
C TYR A 89 -5.35 -1.66 17.45
N ALA A 90 -5.70 -2.63 16.61
CA ALA A 90 -5.77 -4.02 16.99
C ALA A 90 -4.44 -4.75 16.75
N ARG A 91 -4.09 -5.70 17.63
CA ARG A 91 -2.89 -6.53 17.48
C ARG A 91 -3.24 -7.98 17.73
N THR A 92 -2.77 -8.90 16.87
CA THR A 92 -3.08 -10.33 17.05
C THR A 92 -2.37 -10.95 18.27
N THR A 93 -1.35 -10.29 18.82
CA THR A 93 -0.74 -10.72 20.10
C THR A 93 -1.49 -10.26 21.35
N ASP A 94 -2.62 -9.54 21.23
CA ASP A 94 -3.43 -9.15 22.38
C ASP A 94 -4.12 -10.37 23.00
N ASN A 95 -4.00 -10.55 24.31
CA ASN A 95 -4.55 -11.73 25.02
C ASN A 95 -6.05 -11.95 24.75
N ARG A 96 -6.81 -10.86 24.66
CA ARG A 96 -8.23 -10.92 24.34
C ARG A 96 -8.50 -11.51 22.96
N HIS A 97 -7.70 -11.14 21.98
CA HIS A 97 -7.79 -11.71 20.64
C HIS A 97 -7.46 -13.21 20.65
N ILE A 98 -6.35 -13.56 21.30
CA ILE A 98 -5.88 -14.95 21.43
C ILE A 98 -6.98 -15.86 22.01
N GLU A 99 -7.60 -15.45 23.12
CA GLU A 99 -8.64 -16.23 23.77
C GLU A 99 -9.94 -16.28 22.94
N PHE A 100 -10.28 -15.19 22.23
CA PHE A 100 -11.42 -15.18 21.32
C PHE A 100 -11.23 -16.16 20.15
N VAL A 101 -10.05 -16.18 19.52
CA VAL A 101 -9.73 -17.10 18.41
C VAL A 101 -9.82 -18.55 18.88
N LYS A 102 -9.27 -18.89 20.06
CA LYS A 102 -9.40 -20.23 20.65
C LYS A 102 -10.86 -20.61 20.86
N ALA A 103 -11.67 -19.71 21.41
CA ALA A 103 -13.09 -19.95 21.62
C ALA A 103 -13.84 -20.21 20.31
N MET A 104 -13.55 -19.43 19.26
CA MET A 104 -14.14 -19.64 17.93
C MET A 104 -13.68 -20.95 17.29
N PHE A 105 -12.40 -21.28 17.39
CA PHE A 105 -11.88 -22.56 16.92
C PHE A 105 -12.60 -23.73 17.59
N LEU A 106 -12.72 -23.70 18.92
CA LEU A 106 -13.41 -24.73 19.69
C LEU A 106 -14.88 -24.86 19.26
N LYS A 107 -15.58 -23.74 19.07
CA LYS A 107 -16.98 -23.73 18.61
C LYS A 107 -17.13 -24.40 17.24
N MET A 108 -16.29 -24.04 16.27
CA MET A 108 -16.33 -24.61 14.92
C MET A 108 -15.97 -26.11 14.93
N TRP A 109 -15.04 -26.53 15.80
CA TRP A 109 -14.69 -27.93 16.01
C TRP A 109 -15.85 -28.73 16.62
N GLN A 110 -16.49 -28.23 17.68
CA GLN A 110 -17.66 -28.87 18.30
C GLN A 110 -18.86 -28.98 17.35
N LYS A 111 -19.00 -28.03 16.41
CA LYS A 111 -20.01 -28.07 15.34
C LYS A 111 -19.72 -29.12 14.26
N GLY A 112 -18.54 -29.74 14.30
CA GLY A 112 -18.09 -30.75 13.33
C GLY A 112 -17.63 -30.15 11.99
N ASP A 113 -17.32 -28.85 11.96
CA ASP A 113 -16.81 -28.16 10.78
C ASP A 113 -15.28 -28.18 10.69
N ILE A 114 -14.59 -28.59 11.77
CA ILE A 114 -13.15 -28.82 11.80
C ILE A 114 -12.90 -30.32 12.04
N TYR A 115 -12.01 -30.92 11.26
CA TYR A 115 -11.61 -32.32 11.39
C TYR A 115 -10.10 -32.47 11.17
N LYS A 116 -9.49 -33.54 11.71
CA LYS A 116 -8.06 -33.82 11.54
C LYS A 116 -7.85 -34.75 10.35
N ASP A 117 -6.86 -34.46 9.50
CA ASP A 117 -6.50 -35.29 8.35
C ASP A 117 -5.02 -35.11 7.96
N GLU A 118 -4.50 -35.98 7.10
CA GLU A 118 -3.20 -35.81 6.46
C GLU A 118 -3.38 -35.24 5.05
N TYR A 119 -2.64 -34.18 4.72
CA TYR A 119 -2.72 -33.56 3.40
C TYR A 119 -1.36 -33.44 2.75
N GLU A 120 -1.33 -33.78 1.46
CA GLU A 120 -0.23 -33.52 0.55
C GLU A 120 -0.68 -32.45 -0.46
N GLY A 121 0.01 -31.31 -0.51
CA GLY A 121 -0.30 -30.28 -1.48
C GLY A 121 0.72 -29.17 -1.61
N HIS A 122 0.46 -28.28 -2.55
CA HIS A 122 1.41 -27.26 -2.98
C HIS A 122 1.28 -26.01 -2.10
N TYR A 123 2.29 -25.72 -1.31
CA TYR A 123 2.31 -24.60 -0.38
C TYR A 123 2.98 -23.37 -0.96
N CYS A 124 2.33 -22.21 -0.83
CA CYS A 124 2.93 -20.91 -1.14
C CYS A 124 3.34 -20.19 0.15
N VAL A 125 4.64 -20.12 0.43
CA VAL A 125 5.16 -19.38 1.60
C VAL A 125 4.76 -17.90 1.56
N SER A 126 4.65 -17.29 0.37
CA SER A 126 4.28 -15.87 0.27
C SER A 126 2.83 -15.58 0.67
N CYS A 127 1.89 -16.46 0.31
CA CYS A 127 0.47 -16.32 0.66
C CYS A 127 0.08 -17.12 1.91
N GLU A 128 1.02 -17.89 2.47
CA GLU A 128 0.85 -18.80 3.62
C GLU A 128 -0.30 -19.80 3.44
N SER A 129 -0.55 -20.20 2.19
CA SER A 129 -1.74 -20.96 1.79
C SER A 129 -1.37 -22.19 0.97
N PHE A 130 -2.15 -23.25 1.13
CA PHE A 130 -2.07 -24.47 0.33
C PHE A 130 -2.98 -24.39 -0.89
N PHE A 131 -2.50 -24.95 -2.00
CA PHE A 131 -3.21 -25.08 -3.25
C PHE A 131 -3.12 -26.52 -3.74
N THR A 132 -4.16 -26.96 -4.43
CA THR A 132 -4.13 -28.23 -5.16
C THR A 132 -3.53 -28.04 -6.54
N LYS A 133 -3.05 -29.11 -7.18
CA LYS A 133 -2.42 -29.05 -8.51
C LYS A 133 -3.27 -28.32 -9.55
N SER A 134 -4.60 -28.53 -9.53
CA SER A 134 -5.54 -27.88 -10.45
C SER A 134 -5.72 -26.37 -10.21
N GLN A 135 -5.34 -25.85 -9.04
CA GLN A 135 -5.40 -24.42 -8.71
C GLN A 135 -4.09 -23.70 -9.07
N LEU A 136 -3.03 -24.42 -9.42
CA LEU A 136 -1.74 -23.82 -9.73
C LEU A 136 -1.74 -23.19 -11.12
N VAL A 137 -1.07 -22.05 -11.22
CA VAL A 137 -0.69 -21.46 -12.50
C VAL A 137 0.53 -22.23 -13.02
N ASN A 138 0.47 -22.69 -14.26
CA ASN A 138 1.55 -23.45 -14.91
C ASN A 138 2.05 -24.66 -14.08
N ASP A 139 1.15 -25.36 -13.38
CA ASP A 139 1.42 -26.54 -12.54
C ASP A 139 2.39 -26.37 -11.36
N CYS A 140 2.93 -25.17 -11.12
CA CYS A 140 3.89 -24.94 -10.04
C CYS A 140 3.75 -23.59 -9.31
N ALA A 141 3.00 -22.63 -9.85
CA ALA A 141 2.87 -21.29 -9.30
C ALA A 141 1.54 -21.03 -8.58
N CYS A 142 1.60 -20.23 -7.52
CA CYS A 142 0.47 -19.84 -6.69
C CYS A 142 -0.55 -18.98 -7.48
N PRO A 143 -1.85 -19.27 -7.45
CA PRO A 143 -2.86 -18.48 -8.16
C PRO A 143 -3.11 -17.10 -7.55
N ASP A 144 -2.69 -16.85 -6.30
CA ASP A 144 -2.83 -15.53 -5.65
C ASP A 144 -1.69 -14.59 -6.03
N CYS A 145 -0.44 -15.06 -5.95
CA CYS A 145 0.73 -14.18 -6.10
C CYS A 145 1.67 -14.54 -7.26
N GLY A 146 1.43 -15.64 -7.97
CA GLY A 146 2.23 -16.10 -9.11
C GLY A 146 3.61 -16.68 -8.75
N LYS A 147 3.95 -16.82 -7.47
CA LYS A 147 5.25 -17.39 -7.03
C LYS A 147 5.20 -18.91 -6.95
N ASN A 148 6.36 -19.55 -7.08
CA ASN A 148 6.49 -21.02 -6.98
C ASN A 148 5.98 -21.55 -5.63
N THR A 149 5.43 -22.76 -5.70
CA THR A 149 4.95 -23.53 -4.56
C THR A 149 5.85 -24.75 -4.30
N SER A 150 5.84 -25.26 -3.07
CA SER A 150 6.54 -26.49 -2.68
C SER A 150 5.54 -27.55 -2.25
N LEU A 151 5.72 -28.80 -2.68
CA LEU A 151 4.90 -29.91 -2.23
C LEU A 151 5.27 -30.25 -0.78
N LEU A 152 4.29 -30.19 0.12
CA LEU A 152 4.45 -30.53 1.53
C LEU A 152 3.37 -31.54 1.91
N LYS A 153 3.76 -32.55 2.70
CA LYS A 153 2.84 -33.49 3.34
C LYS A 153 2.90 -33.29 4.85
N GLU A 154 1.82 -32.80 5.44
CA GLU A 154 1.73 -32.55 6.88
C GLU A 154 0.35 -32.97 7.41
N GLU A 155 0.33 -33.44 8.66
CA GLU A 155 -0.90 -33.60 9.43
C GLU A 155 -1.46 -32.21 9.72
N SER A 156 -2.77 -32.01 9.55
CA SER A 156 -3.41 -30.72 9.79
C SER A 156 -4.88 -30.87 10.18
N TYR A 157 -5.40 -29.89 10.91
CA TYR A 157 -6.83 -29.69 11.04
C TYR A 157 -7.36 -28.93 9.82
N PHE A 158 -8.44 -29.44 9.24
CA PHE A 158 -9.13 -28.91 8.08
C PHE A 158 -10.47 -28.31 8.46
N PHE A 159 -10.76 -27.14 7.91
CA PHE A 159 -12.08 -26.53 7.93
C PHE A 159 -12.88 -26.95 6.70
N LYS A 160 -14.13 -27.35 6.91
CA LYS A 160 -15.08 -27.78 5.87
C LYS A 160 -15.59 -26.62 5.01
N LEU A 161 -14.69 -25.91 4.33
CA LEU A 161 -15.02 -24.76 3.48
C LEU A 161 -16.01 -25.14 2.36
N SER A 162 -15.87 -26.35 1.80
CA SER A 162 -16.76 -26.88 0.76
C SER A 162 -18.24 -26.86 1.18
N LYS A 163 -18.53 -27.12 2.46
CA LYS A 163 -19.89 -27.10 3.05
C LYS A 163 -20.58 -25.73 2.95
N TYR A 164 -19.81 -24.65 2.84
CA TYR A 164 -20.33 -23.27 2.87
C TYR A 164 -20.49 -22.64 1.49
N GLN A 165 -20.12 -23.35 0.41
CA GLN A 165 -20.15 -22.84 -0.96
C GLN A 165 -21.49 -22.22 -1.35
N ASP A 166 -22.58 -22.98 -1.24
CA ASP A 166 -23.91 -22.53 -1.68
C ASP A 166 -24.43 -21.36 -0.84
N LYS A 167 -24.11 -21.36 0.46
CA LYS A 167 -24.49 -20.26 1.38
C LYS A 167 -23.77 -18.95 1.04
N ILE A 168 -22.51 -19.03 0.60
CA ILE A 168 -21.75 -17.85 0.17
C ILE A 168 -22.33 -17.31 -1.15
N LEU A 169 -22.65 -18.18 -2.11
CA LEU A 169 -23.29 -17.78 -3.36
C LEU A 169 -24.65 -17.12 -3.12
N GLN A 170 -25.46 -17.68 -2.21
CA GLN A 170 -26.73 -17.09 -1.81
C GLN A 170 -26.53 -15.70 -1.19
N TRP A 171 -25.56 -15.55 -0.28
CA TRP A 171 -25.23 -14.24 0.31
C TRP A 171 -24.82 -13.20 -0.75
N TYR A 172 -24.06 -13.61 -1.76
CA TYR A 172 -23.66 -12.74 -2.87
C TYR A 172 -24.86 -12.27 -3.72
N GLU A 173 -25.83 -13.16 -3.93
CA GLU A 173 -27.05 -12.84 -4.68
C GLU A 173 -27.95 -11.88 -3.89
N GLU A 174 -28.16 -12.15 -2.59
CA GLU A 174 -29.09 -11.38 -1.76
C GLU A 174 -28.56 -10.02 -1.32
N LYS A 175 -27.24 -9.90 -1.06
CA LYS A 175 -26.65 -8.71 -0.42
C LYS A 175 -25.73 -7.90 -1.32
N ASP A 176 -25.26 -8.45 -2.44
CA ASP A 176 -24.28 -7.82 -3.33
C ASP A 176 -23.08 -7.17 -2.59
N PRO A 177 -22.38 -7.91 -1.70
CA PRO A 177 -21.48 -7.32 -0.70
C PRO A 177 -20.13 -6.86 -1.26
N ILE A 178 -19.83 -7.11 -2.54
CA ILE A 178 -18.48 -6.90 -3.11
C ILE A 178 -18.43 -5.64 -3.94
N LEU A 179 -17.53 -4.72 -3.57
CA LEU A 179 -17.22 -3.52 -4.34
C LEU A 179 -15.74 -3.50 -4.79
N PRO A 180 -15.45 -3.05 -6.02
CA PRO A 180 -16.40 -2.74 -7.10
C PRO A 180 -17.03 -4.01 -7.72
N LYS A 181 -18.19 -3.84 -8.37
CA LYS A 181 -19.02 -4.96 -8.88
C LYS A 181 -18.31 -5.90 -9.86
N ASN A 182 -17.32 -5.43 -10.62
CA ASN A 182 -16.54 -6.28 -11.54
C ASN A 182 -15.73 -7.36 -10.81
N LYS A 183 -15.37 -7.17 -9.53
CA LYS A 183 -14.66 -8.18 -8.72
C LYS A 183 -15.56 -9.33 -8.28
N LYS A 184 -16.86 -9.09 -8.15
CA LYS A 184 -17.84 -10.13 -7.78
C LYS A 184 -17.85 -11.29 -8.77
N ASN A 185 -17.82 -11.00 -10.07
CA ASN A 185 -17.93 -12.02 -11.12
C ASN A 185 -16.73 -13.00 -11.10
N GLU A 186 -15.53 -12.48 -10.83
CA GLU A 186 -14.32 -13.28 -10.67
C GLU A 186 -14.46 -14.26 -9.49
N LEU A 187 -14.99 -13.78 -8.36
CA LEU A 187 -15.22 -14.59 -7.16
C LEU A 187 -16.32 -15.63 -7.37
N ILE A 188 -17.43 -15.29 -8.02
CA ILE A 188 -18.52 -16.23 -8.33
C ILE A 188 -17.98 -17.39 -9.17
N ASN A 189 -17.23 -17.09 -10.23
CA ASN A 189 -16.64 -18.12 -11.08
C ASN A 189 -15.68 -19.03 -10.30
N PHE A 190 -14.89 -18.46 -9.39
CA PHE A 190 -14.00 -19.24 -8.52
C PHE A 190 -14.79 -20.18 -7.59
N ILE A 191 -15.84 -19.67 -6.93
CA ILE A 191 -16.68 -20.44 -6.00
C ILE A 191 -17.42 -21.56 -6.74
N GLN A 192 -17.98 -21.27 -7.93
CA GLN A 192 -18.66 -22.27 -8.78
C GLN A 192 -17.71 -23.35 -9.31
N GLY A 193 -16.41 -23.09 -9.35
CA GLY A 193 -15.38 -24.08 -9.67
C GLY A 193 -15.20 -25.17 -8.60
N GLY A 194 -15.83 -25.04 -7.44
CA GLY A 194 -15.76 -26.00 -6.33
C GLY A 194 -14.76 -25.58 -5.26
N LEU A 195 -15.27 -25.23 -4.08
CA LEU A 195 -14.44 -24.96 -2.90
C LEU A 195 -13.96 -26.26 -2.27
N LYS A 196 -12.68 -26.30 -1.89
CA LYS A 196 -12.07 -27.41 -1.15
C LYS A 196 -11.86 -27.03 0.31
N ASP A 197 -11.82 -28.04 1.16
CA ASP A 197 -11.58 -27.86 2.59
C ASP A 197 -10.19 -27.29 2.85
N LEU A 198 -10.10 -26.43 3.85
CA LEU A 198 -8.98 -25.53 4.07
C LEU A 198 -8.15 -26.00 5.26
N SER A 199 -6.85 -26.18 5.08
CA SER A 199 -5.92 -26.43 6.21
C SER A 199 -5.81 -25.20 7.10
N ILE A 200 -6.25 -25.32 8.35
CA ILE A 200 -6.32 -24.23 9.33
C ILE A 200 -5.39 -24.40 10.54
N THR A 201 -4.38 -25.27 10.43
CA THR A 201 -3.30 -25.38 11.44
C THR A 201 -1.93 -25.65 10.81
N ARG A 202 -0.85 -25.41 11.56
CA ARG A 202 0.54 -25.69 11.16
C ARG A 202 1.30 -26.37 12.29
N THR A 203 2.31 -27.17 11.94
CA THR A 203 3.22 -27.85 12.89
C THR A 203 4.69 -27.50 12.64
N SER A 204 4.99 -26.71 11.61
CA SER A 204 6.35 -26.45 11.11
C SER A 204 7.07 -25.28 11.78
N PHE A 205 6.36 -24.46 12.57
CA PHE A 205 6.90 -23.33 13.32
C PHE A 205 6.02 -23.06 14.55
N ASP A 206 6.56 -22.33 15.54
CA ASP A 206 5.92 -22.16 16.86
C ASP A 206 5.26 -20.79 17.05
N TRP A 207 5.58 -19.80 16.20
CA TRP A 207 5.07 -18.44 16.34
C TRP A 207 3.63 -18.26 15.83
N GLY A 208 2.66 -18.57 16.70
CA GLY A 208 1.22 -18.37 16.47
C GLY A 208 0.36 -18.71 17.69
N ILE A 209 -0.95 -18.80 17.51
CA ILE A 209 -1.89 -19.15 18.57
C ILE A 209 -2.01 -20.67 18.69
N ASN A 210 -1.70 -21.24 19.86
CA ASN A 210 -1.91 -22.66 20.13
C ASN A 210 -3.39 -23.06 20.07
N LEU A 211 -3.65 -24.32 19.73
CA LEU A 211 -5.01 -24.88 19.79
C LEU A 211 -5.63 -24.77 21.20
N PRO A 212 -6.97 -24.72 21.30
CA PRO A 212 -7.70 -24.85 22.56
C PRO A 212 -7.28 -26.11 23.33
N LYS A 213 -7.20 -26.00 24.66
CA LYS A 213 -6.74 -27.10 25.53
C LYS A 213 -7.61 -28.35 25.41
N GLU A 214 -8.89 -28.17 25.08
CA GLU A 214 -9.89 -29.22 24.90
C GLU A 214 -9.58 -30.17 23.73
N ILE A 215 -8.83 -29.70 22.73
CA ILE A 215 -8.42 -30.53 21.59
C ILE A 215 -7.17 -31.36 21.92
N ASN A 216 -6.42 -30.98 22.96
CA ASN A 216 -5.27 -31.71 23.50
C ASN A 216 -4.22 -32.10 22.43
N ASP A 217 -3.84 -31.13 21.59
CA ASP A 217 -2.83 -31.32 20.54
C ASP A 217 -1.88 -30.13 20.48
N GLU A 218 -0.81 -30.21 21.28
CA GLU A 218 0.17 -29.13 21.47
C GLU A 218 1.10 -28.91 20.27
N LYS A 219 1.09 -29.84 19.29
CA LYS A 219 1.94 -29.74 18.09
C LYS A 219 1.45 -28.69 17.09
N HIS A 220 0.18 -28.30 17.19
CA HIS A 220 -0.49 -27.46 16.20
C HIS A 220 -0.67 -26.03 16.71
N ILE A 221 -0.35 -25.09 15.84
CA ILE A 221 -0.78 -23.69 15.94
C ILE A 221 -1.86 -23.39 14.91
N ILE A 222 -2.74 -22.45 15.25
CA ILE A 222 -3.82 -21.97 14.40
C ILE A 222 -3.22 -21.23 13.20
N TYR A 223 -3.83 -21.48 12.04
CA TYR A 223 -3.48 -20.81 10.79
C TYR A 223 -3.69 -19.29 10.87
N VAL A 224 -2.66 -18.55 10.44
CA VAL A 224 -2.59 -17.08 10.52
C VAL A 224 -3.82 -16.37 9.95
N TRP A 225 -4.42 -16.85 8.85
CA TRP A 225 -5.59 -16.19 8.29
C TRP A 225 -6.86 -16.42 9.12
N LEU A 226 -7.00 -17.57 9.78
CA LEU A 226 -8.13 -17.80 10.69
C LEU A 226 -8.05 -16.83 11.86
N ASP A 227 -6.88 -16.79 12.50
CA ASP A 227 -6.48 -15.85 13.55
C ASP A 227 -6.75 -14.40 13.12
N ALA A 228 -6.05 -13.93 12.08
CA ALA A 228 -6.09 -12.55 11.60
C ALA A 228 -7.51 -12.09 11.23
N LEU A 229 -8.33 -12.93 10.61
CA LEU A 229 -9.69 -12.54 10.21
C LEU A 229 -10.63 -12.34 11.42
N PHE A 230 -10.44 -13.11 12.51
CA PHE A 230 -11.23 -12.90 13.73
C PHE A 230 -10.85 -11.62 14.48
N ILE A 231 -9.78 -10.91 14.09
CA ILE A 231 -9.42 -9.62 14.70
C ILE A 231 -10.60 -8.65 14.64
N TYR A 232 -11.32 -8.63 13.51
CA TYR A 232 -12.40 -7.68 13.26
C TYR A 232 -13.54 -7.78 14.28
N VAL A 233 -13.78 -8.98 14.81
CA VAL A 233 -14.80 -9.25 15.83
C VAL A 233 -14.21 -9.15 17.23
N SER A 234 -13.05 -9.78 17.46
CA SER A 234 -12.42 -9.85 18.79
C SER A 234 -12.00 -8.49 19.37
N SER A 235 -11.70 -7.52 18.49
CA SER A 235 -11.40 -6.15 18.88
C SER A 235 -12.64 -5.36 19.31
N LEU A 236 -13.84 -5.85 18.99
CA LEU A 236 -15.08 -5.39 19.58
C LEU A 236 -15.38 -6.22 20.83
N ASP A 237 -16.12 -5.66 21.79
CA ASP A 237 -16.51 -6.31 23.06
C ASP A 237 -17.52 -7.45 22.84
N TYR A 238 -17.40 -8.15 21.72
CA TYR A 238 -18.32 -9.16 21.27
C TYR A 238 -18.25 -10.39 22.17
N GLY A 239 -19.40 -10.79 22.73
CA GLY A 239 -19.48 -11.85 23.72
C GLY A 239 -19.25 -11.39 25.17
N THR A 240 -18.95 -10.10 25.38
CA THR A 240 -19.01 -9.44 26.69
C THR A 240 -20.05 -8.31 26.62
N GLU A 241 -20.61 -7.84 27.74
CA GLU A 241 -21.62 -6.75 27.74
C GLU A 241 -21.01 -5.37 27.42
N GLY A 242 -19.91 -5.30 26.66
CA GLY A 242 -19.21 -4.05 26.38
C GLY A 242 -19.83 -3.25 25.24
N GLU A 243 -19.65 -1.93 25.30
CA GLU A 243 -20.31 -0.97 24.42
C GLU A 243 -19.94 -1.12 22.94
N ASN A 244 -18.80 -1.73 22.61
CA ASN A 244 -18.40 -1.89 21.21
C ASN A 244 -19.05 -3.10 20.51
N ALA A 245 -19.71 -4.02 21.24
CA ALA A 245 -20.32 -5.22 20.65
C ALA A 245 -21.38 -4.89 19.59
N LYS A 246 -22.13 -3.79 19.78
CA LYS A 246 -23.19 -3.29 18.89
C LYS A 246 -22.73 -2.85 17.50
N PHE A 247 -21.41 -2.70 17.29
CA PHE A 247 -20.83 -2.28 16.03
C PHE A 247 -20.61 -3.45 15.05
N TRP A 248 -20.83 -4.71 15.47
CA TRP A 248 -20.84 -5.86 14.57
C TRP A 248 -22.25 -6.11 14.02
N PRO A 249 -22.43 -6.40 12.71
CA PRO A 249 -21.40 -6.62 11.69
C PRO A 249 -20.69 -5.36 11.19
N ALA A 250 -19.51 -5.53 10.61
CA ALA A 250 -18.80 -4.44 9.95
C ALA A 250 -19.62 -3.85 8.78
N HIS A 251 -19.70 -2.52 8.75
CA HIS A 251 -20.31 -1.76 7.64
C HIS A 251 -19.43 -1.87 6.39
N VAL A 252 -18.12 -1.70 6.53
CA VAL A 252 -17.15 -1.85 5.42
C VAL A 252 -15.88 -2.52 5.91
N HIS A 253 -15.47 -3.58 5.22
CA HIS A 253 -14.09 -4.07 5.21
C HIS A 253 -13.37 -3.57 3.96
N LEU A 254 -12.34 -2.73 4.12
CA LEU A 254 -11.47 -2.34 3.00
C LEU A 254 -10.29 -3.29 2.92
N VAL A 255 -9.95 -3.72 1.71
CA VAL A 255 -8.85 -4.65 1.45
C VAL A 255 -8.14 -4.36 0.13
N GLY A 256 -6.91 -4.84 -0.01
CA GLY A 256 -6.27 -4.96 -1.32
C GLY A 256 -6.84 -6.13 -2.11
N LYS A 257 -6.87 -6.03 -3.45
CA LYS A 257 -7.35 -7.11 -4.33
C LYS A 257 -6.64 -8.45 -4.13
N ASP A 258 -5.40 -8.43 -3.64
CA ASP A 258 -4.57 -9.61 -3.37
C ASP A 258 -5.08 -10.45 -2.19
N ILE A 259 -5.85 -9.85 -1.28
CA ILE A 259 -6.40 -10.55 -0.10
C ILE A 259 -7.93 -10.66 -0.14
N LEU A 260 -8.55 -10.28 -1.26
CA LEU A 260 -10.00 -10.29 -1.43
C LEU A 260 -10.60 -11.69 -1.25
N ARG A 261 -9.95 -12.75 -1.73
CA ARG A 261 -10.45 -14.13 -1.58
C ARG A 261 -10.61 -14.54 -0.11
N PHE A 262 -9.65 -14.17 0.74
CA PHE A 262 -9.72 -14.47 2.17
C PHE A 262 -10.92 -13.78 2.82
N HIS A 263 -11.20 -12.53 2.43
CA HIS A 263 -12.28 -11.74 3.02
C HIS A 263 -13.66 -12.05 2.43
N ALA A 264 -13.73 -12.47 1.18
CA ALA A 264 -14.98 -12.68 0.47
C ALA A 264 -15.44 -14.16 0.48
N ILE A 265 -14.54 -15.10 0.77
CA ILE A 265 -14.85 -16.54 0.76
C ILE A 265 -14.58 -17.15 2.13
N TYR A 266 -13.34 -17.10 2.61
CA TYR A 266 -12.96 -17.81 3.84
C TYR A 266 -13.59 -17.16 5.06
N TRP A 267 -13.54 -15.83 5.13
CA TRP A 267 -14.09 -15.08 6.24
C TRP A 267 -15.60 -15.29 6.44
N PRO A 268 -16.46 -15.16 5.42
CA PRO A 268 -17.88 -15.50 5.53
C PRO A 268 -18.11 -16.94 5.95
N ALA A 269 -17.31 -17.89 5.47
CA ALA A 269 -17.45 -19.29 5.87
C ALA A 269 -17.13 -19.49 7.36
N PHE A 270 -16.06 -18.87 7.86
CA PHE A 270 -15.73 -18.89 9.29
C PHE A 270 -16.82 -18.24 10.14
N LEU A 271 -17.35 -17.09 9.71
CA LEU A 271 -18.47 -16.42 10.39
C LEU A 271 -19.73 -17.30 10.42
N MET A 272 -20.11 -17.91 9.29
CA MET A 272 -21.26 -18.84 9.23
C MET A 272 -21.05 -20.07 10.12
N SER A 273 -19.82 -20.60 10.21
CA SER A 273 -19.51 -21.70 11.11
C SER A 273 -19.56 -21.27 12.58
N ALA A 274 -19.07 -20.07 12.90
CA ALA A 274 -19.14 -19.48 14.23
C ALA A 274 -20.51 -18.89 14.59
N ASP A 275 -21.52 -19.00 13.72
CA ASP A 275 -22.86 -18.40 13.87
C ASP A 275 -22.83 -16.88 14.13
N LEU A 276 -21.97 -16.17 13.41
CA LEU A 276 -21.79 -14.73 13.48
C LEU A 276 -22.40 -14.03 12.24
N PRO A 277 -22.95 -12.81 12.41
CA PRO A 277 -23.40 -11.99 11.27
C PRO A 277 -22.28 -11.71 10.26
N LEU A 278 -22.63 -11.62 8.99
CA LEU A 278 -21.73 -11.32 7.88
C LEU A 278 -21.53 -9.81 7.71
N PRO A 279 -20.36 -9.34 7.21
CA PRO A 279 -20.14 -7.93 6.91
C PRO A 279 -21.11 -7.43 5.83
N GLU A 280 -21.39 -6.12 5.82
CA GLU A 280 -22.29 -5.52 4.82
C GLU A 280 -21.57 -5.33 3.47
N ILE A 281 -20.37 -4.72 3.49
CA ILE A 281 -19.59 -4.43 2.29
C ILE A 281 -18.13 -4.87 2.47
N ILE A 282 -17.57 -5.48 1.42
CA ILE A 282 -16.15 -5.75 1.25
C ILE A 282 -15.66 -4.99 0.02
N GLY A 283 -14.87 -3.94 0.26
CA GLY A 283 -14.29 -3.08 -0.76
C GLY A 283 -12.85 -3.49 -1.09
N ALA A 284 -12.59 -3.91 -2.32
CA ALA A 284 -11.26 -4.25 -2.80
C ALA A 284 -10.68 -3.19 -3.74
N HIS A 285 -9.57 -2.57 -3.33
CA HIS A 285 -8.83 -1.64 -4.19
C HIS A 285 -7.69 -2.33 -4.94
N GLY A 286 -7.19 -1.70 -6.01
CA GLY A 286 -6.07 -2.21 -6.79
C GLY A 286 -4.70 -1.91 -6.18
N TRP A 287 -3.65 -2.28 -6.91
CA TRP A 287 -2.26 -2.03 -6.52
C TRP A 287 -1.79 -0.65 -6.95
N TRP A 288 -0.72 -0.20 -6.30
CA TRP A 288 0.05 0.95 -6.77
C TRP A 288 1.34 0.48 -7.44
N THR A 289 1.64 1.07 -8.59
CA THR A 289 2.94 1.04 -9.25
C THR A 289 3.65 2.39 -9.06
N ARG A 290 4.92 2.46 -9.47
CA ARG A 290 5.67 3.72 -9.56
C ARG A 290 6.19 3.85 -10.99
N ASP A 291 5.79 4.92 -11.67
CA ASP A 291 6.16 5.24 -13.06
C ASP A 291 5.94 4.04 -14.03
N GLY A 292 4.83 3.31 -13.84
CA GLY A 292 4.43 2.14 -14.62
C GLY A 292 5.09 0.82 -14.18
N GLU A 293 5.99 0.84 -13.19
CA GLU A 293 6.67 -0.34 -12.69
C GLU A 293 6.11 -0.85 -11.36
N LYS A 294 6.00 -2.18 -11.22
CA LYS A 294 5.67 -2.82 -9.94
C LYS A 294 6.69 -2.42 -8.87
N MET A 295 6.20 -1.89 -7.75
CA MET A 295 7.05 -1.57 -6.61
C MET A 295 7.65 -2.84 -6.00
N SER A 296 8.96 -2.84 -5.77
CA SER A 296 9.65 -3.91 -5.07
C SER A 296 10.93 -3.42 -4.39
N LYS A 297 11.24 -3.98 -3.22
CA LYS A 297 12.46 -3.65 -2.47
C LYS A 297 13.72 -3.93 -3.30
N SER A 298 13.73 -5.01 -4.06
CA SER A 298 14.85 -5.40 -4.93
C SER A 298 15.15 -4.38 -6.04
N LYS A 299 14.14 -3.64 -6.51
CA LYS A 299 14.30 -2.59 -7.52
C LYS A 299 14.57 -1.20 -6.91
N GLY A 300 14.44 -1.05 -5.59
CA GLY A 300 14.60 0.24 -4.92
C GLY A 300 13.52 1.29 -5.27
N ASN A 301 12.45 0.91 -5.97
CA ASN A 301 11.41 1.84 -6.45
C ASN A 301 10.21 1.97 -5.49
N VAL A 302 10.32 1.52 -4.24
CA VAL A 302 9.23 1.60 -3.25
C VAL A 302 9.03 3.04 -2.82
N VAL A 303 7.81 3.57 -2.97
CA VAL A 303 7.45 4.89 -2.45
C VAL A 303 7.15 4.79 -0.96
N LYS A 304 7.96 5.45 -0.13
CA LYS A 304 7.67 5.58 1.30
C LYS A 304 6.70 6.74 1.52
N PRO A 305 5.51 6.52 2.12
CA PRO A 305 4.52 7.57 2.30
C PRO A 305 5.05 8.79 3.04
N LYS A 306 5.86 8.57 4.09
CA LYS A 306 6.42 9.63 4.92
C LYS A 306 7.30 10.59 4.11
N GLU A 307 8.13 10.08 3.21
CA GLU A 307 8.99 10.90 2.36
C GLU A 307 8.16 11.84 1.48
N VAL A 308 7.03 11.37 0.94
CA VAL A 308 6.10 12.22 0.16
C VAL A 308 5.43 13.27 1.04
N VAL A 309 4.95 12.89 2.22
CA VAL A 309 4.27 13.80 3.15
C VAL A 309 5.20 14.88 3.70
N ASP A 310 6.46 14.55 3.99
CA ASP A 310 7.44 15.49 4.54
C ASP A 310 7.72 16.66 3.57
N VAL A 311 7.62 16.45 2.24
CA VAL A 311 7.86 17.50 1.23
C VAL A 311 6.59 18.13 0.65
N TYR A 312 5.55 17.33 0.42
CA TYR A 312 4.31 17.81 -0.22
C TYR A 312 3.18 18.14 0.75
N GLY A 313 3.32 17.73 2.01
CA GLY A 313 2.29 17.85 3.02
C GLY A 313 1.22 16.76 2.93
N LEU A 314 0.68 16.42 4.10
CA LEU A 314 -0.29 15.34 4.26
C LEU A 314 -1.59 15.56 3.48
N GLU A 315 -2.15 16.76 3.49
CA GLU A 315 -3.41 17.09 2.81
C GLU A 315 -3.31 16.84 1.29
N ALA A 316 -2.23 17.29 0.66
CA ALA A 316 -1.98 17.06 -0.76
C ALA A 316 -1.81 15.57 -1.08
N PHE A 317 -1.08 14.84 -0.23
CA PHE A 317 -0.88 13.41 -0.37
C PHE A 317 -2.18 12.61 -0.26
N ARG A 318 -3.02 12.93 0.74
CA ARG A 318 -4.37 12.34 0.90
C ARG A 318 -5.22 12.59 -0.33
N TYR A 319 -5.27 13.84 -0.79
CA TYR A 319 -6.03 14.21 -1.99
C TYR A 319 -5.59 13.41 -3.20
N PHE A 320 -4.29 13.36 -3.48
CA PHE A 320 -3.75 12.63 -4.63
C PHE A 320 -4.12 11.15 -4.61
N LEU A 321 -3.92 10.47 -3.47
CA LEU A 321 -4.23 9.05 -3.32
C LEU A 321 -5.72 8.76 -3.57
N LEU A 322 -6.61 9.62 -3.09
CA LEU A 322 -8.05 9.45 -3.26
C LEU A 322 -8.53 9.85 -4.66
N ARG A 323 -7.88 10.83 -5.31
CA ARG A 323 -8.31 11.47 -6.56
C ARG A 323 -7.82 10.77 -7.82
N GLU A 324 -6.61 10.22 -7.78
CA GLU A 324 -5.90 9.80 -8.99
C GLU A 324 -6.42 8.49 -9.57
N VAL A 325 -6.75 7.52 -8.70
CA VAL A 325 -7.01 6.14 -9.12
C VAL A 325 -8.47 5.78 -8.87
N PRO A 326 -9.21 5.34 -9.91
CA PRO A 326 -10.52 4.75 -9.72
C PRO A 326 -10.47 3.55 -8.76
N PHE A 327 -11.32 3.56 -7.74
CA PHE A 327 -11.33 2.50 -6.72
C PHE A 327 -11.51 1.11 -7.35
N GLY A 328 -10.60 0.20 -7.02
CA GLY A 328 -10.53 -1.18 -7.54
C GLY A 328 -9.65 -1.38 -8.76
N ASN A 329 -9.23 -0.31 -9.43
CA ASN A 329 -8.23 -0.37 -10.49
C ASN A 329 -6.81 -0.24 -9.92
N ASP A 330 -5.83 -0.73 -10.67
CA ASP A 330 -4.44 -0.45 -10.39
C ASP A 330 -4.12 1.00 -10.76
N GLY A 331 -3.29 1.62 -9.94
CA GLY A 331 -2.87 3.00 -10.06
C GLY A 331 -1.37 3.14 -10.14
N ASP A 332 -0.93 4.32 -10.57
CA ASP A 332 0.49 4.63 -10.67
C ASP A 332 0.83 5.90 -9.89
N PHE A 333 1.86 5.82 -9.06
CA PHE A 333 2.41 6.98 -8.39
C PHE A 333 3.38 7.67 -9.34
N SER A 334 3.04 8.89 -9.72
CA SER A 334 3.91 9.80 -10.44
C SER A 334 3.95 11.14 -9.71
N GLU A 335 5.16 11.57 -9.33
CA GLU A 335 5.35 12.87 -8.67
C GLU A 335 4.85 14.03 -9.55
N ALA A 336 5.05 13.94 -10.87
CA ALA A 336 4.55 14.94 -11.81
C ALA A 336 3.02 15.06 -11.76
N MET A 337 2.32 13.92 -11.62
CA MET A 337 0.86 13.91 -11.48
C MET A 337 0.43 14.50 -10.13
N LEU A 338 1.13 14.18 -9.03
CA LEU A 338 0.90 14.79 -7.73
C LEU A 338 1.01 16.32 -7.78
N ILE A 339 2.10 16.84 -8.34
CA ILE A 339 2.32 18.29 -8.53
C ILE A 339 1.20 18.90 -9.36
N ASN A 340 0.80 18.23 -10.44
CA ASN A 340 -0.29 18.70 -11.28
C ASN A 340 -1.61 18.79 -10.51
N ARG A 341 -1.97 17.79 -9.70
CA ARG A 341 -3.18 17.83 -8.85
C ARG A 341 -3.11 18.96 -7.82
N ILE A 342 -1.94 19.17 -7.19
CA ILE A 342 -1.75 20.29 -6.25
C ILE A 342 -1.99 21.63 -6.95
N ASN A 343 -1.34 21.85 -8.09
CA ASN A 343 -1.38 23.13 -8.77
C ASN A 343 -2.74 23.40 -9.44
N ALA A 344 -3.23 22.44 -10.23
CA ALA A 344 -4.42 22.60 -11.05
C ALA A 344 -5.70 22.59 -10.22
N GLU A 345 -5.78 21.74 -9.19
CA GLU A 345 -7.01 21.55 -8.42
C GLU A 345 -6.90 22.27 -7.08
N LEU A 346 -6.00 21.84 -6.18
CA LEU A 346 -5.94 22.38 -4.82
C LEU A 346 -5.60 23.87 -4.77
N SER A 347 -4.64 24.32 -5.58
CA SER A 347 -4.19 25.72 -5.61
C SER A 347 -5.13 26.59 -6.46
N ASN A 348 -5.35 26.23 -7.73
CA ASN A 348 -6.08 27.09 -8.68
C ASN A 348 -7.62 27.04 -8.53
N GLU A 349 -8.22 25.88 -8.26
CA GLU A 349 -9.68 25.79 -8.19
C GLU A 349 -10.18 26.06 -6.77
N PHE A 350 -9.59 25.41 -5.76
CA PHE A 350 -10.03 25.51 -4.37
C PHE A 350 -9.43 26.71 -3.63
N GLY A 351 -8.10 26.78 -3.53
CA GLY A 351 -7.41 27.83 -2.77
C GLY A 351 -7.62 29.23 -3.34
N ASN A 352 -7.53 29.38 -4.67
CA ASN A 352 -7.71 30.67 -5.32
C ASN A 352 -9.17 31.16 -5.24
N LEU A 353 -10.17 30.26 -5.28
CA LEU A 353 -11.57 30.66 -5.11
C LEU A 353 -11.79 31.32 -3.74
N LEU A 354 -11.25 30.74 -2.66
CA LEU A 354 -11.29 31.36 -1.33
C LEU A 354 -10.66 32.76 -1.34
N ASN A 355 -9.46 32.90 -1.92
CA ASN A 355 -8.77 34.20 -2.00
C ASN A 355 -9.59 35.25 -2.77
N ARG A 356 -10.23 34.86 -3.88
CA ARG A 356 -11.12 35.75 -4.65
C ARG A 356 -12.34 36.16 -3.85
N ILE A 357 -12.97 35.23 -3.13
CA ILE A 357 -14.13 35.53 -2.27
C ILE A 357 -13.75 36.54 -1.17
N ILE A 358 -12.62 36.32 -0.48
CA ILE A 358 -12.12 37.24 0.56
C ILE A 358 -11.82 38.61 -0.04
N GLY A 359 -11.10 38.67 -1.17
CA GLY A 359 -10.73 39.93 -1.81
C GLY A 359 -11.95 40.73 -2.30
N MET A 360 -12.91 40.05 -2.95
CA MET A 360 -14.14 40.68 -3.43
C MET A 360 -15.03 41.15 -2.28
N SER A 361 -15.29 40.31 -1.27
CA SER A 361 -16.11 40.70 -0.11
C SER A 361 -15.50 41.85 0.68
N THR A 362 -14.18 41.85 0.90
CA THR A 362 -13.48 42.95 1.57
C THR A 362 -13.67 44.27 0.82
N LYS A 363 -13.60 44.24 -0.52
CA LYS A 363 -13.72 45.43 -1.36
C LYS A 363 -15.16 45.91 -1.56
N TYR A 364 -16.13 45.00 -1.69
CA TYR A 364 -17.50 45.34 -2.07
C TYR A 364 -18.43 45.56 -0.89
N SER A 365 -18.16 44.88 0.23
CA SER A 365 -19.07 44.81 1.38
C SER A 365 -18.36 44.83 2.74
N GLY A 366 -17.08 45.22 2.78
CA GLY A 366 -16.31 45.28 4.04
C GLY A 366 -16.09 43.92 4.70
N GLY A 367 -16.17 42.83 3.92
CA GLY A 367 -16.02 41.45 4.39
C GLY A 367 -17.32 40.78 4.81
N GLU A 368 -18.45 41.50 4.86
CA GLU A 368 -19.77 40.92 5.16
C GLU A 368 -20.36 40.27 3.90
N ILE A 369 -20.73 38.99 3.97
CA ILE A 369 -21.30 38.24 2.85
C ILE A 369 -22.69 37.78 3.23
N LEU A 370 -23.71 38.44 2.67
CA LEU A 370 -25.11 38.16 2.97
C LEU A 370 -25.75 37.36 1.83
N GLN A 371 -26.52 36.32 2.16
CA GLN A 371 -27.20 35.44 1.20
C GLN A 371 -28.33 36.11 0.38
N ASN A 372 -28.52 37.41 0.53
CA ASN A 372 -29.63 38.15 -0.08
C ASN A 372 -29.60 38.03 -1.60
N GLU A 373 -30.77 37.87 -2.21
CA GLU A 373 -30.98 37.76 -3.67
C GLU A 373 -30.28 36.59 -4.39
N VAL A 374 -29.49 35.74 -3.70
CA VAL A 374 -28.82 34.57 -4.30
C VAL A 374 -29.82 33.66 -5.02
N LEU A 375 -30.89 33.27 -4.32
CA LEU A 375 -31.94 32.39 -4.88
C LEU A 375 -32.76 33.02 -6.01
N LYS A 376 -32.71 34.35 -6.15
CA LYS A 376 -33.43 35.08 -7.19
C LYS A 376 -32.55 35.25 -8.44
N LEU A 377 -31.26 35.50 -8.26
CA LEU A 377 -30.35 35.87 -9.35
C LEU A 377 -29.51 34.70 -9.88
N TYR A 378 -29.16 33.74 -9.02
CA TYR A 378 -28.20 32.68 -9.33
C TYR A 378 -28.68 31.29 -8.88
N LYS A 379 -29.99 31.07 -9.02
CA LYS A 379 -30.63 29.81 -8.64
C LYS A 379 -30.07 28.63 -9.45
N ASP A 380 -29.93 28.81 -10.75
CA ASP A 380 -29.51 27.75 -11.66
C ASP A 380 -28.08 27.27 -11.36
N GLU A 381 -27.16 28.19 -11.05
CA GLU A 381 -25.81 27.83 -10.60
C GLU A 381 -25.84 27.09 -9.26
N LEU A 382 -26.70 27.51 -8.32
CA LEU A 382 -26.82 26.84 -7.02
C LEU A 382 -27.40 25.43 -7.16
N ASP A 383 -28.42 25.25 -8.00
CA ASP A 383 -29.06 23.96 -8.26
C ASP A 383 -28.08 23.02 -8.99
N THR A 384 -27.33 23.53 -9.98
CA THR A 384 -26.26 22.77 -10.66
C THR A 384 -25.18 22.32 -9.67
N ALA A 385 -24.72 23.21 -8.79
CA ALA A 385 -23.75 22.84 -7.77
C ALA A 385 -24.30 21.75 -6.84
N LYS A 386 -25.58 21.86 -6.42
CA LYS A 386 -26.25 20.87 -5.58
C LYS A 386 -26.29 19.48 -6.23
N GLU A 387 -26.57 19.39 -7.53
CA GLU A 387 -26.57 18.12 -8.26
C GLU A 387 -25.21 17.41 -8.16
N TYR A 388 -24.12 18.15 -8.38
CA TYR A 388 -22.77 17.61 -8.20
C TYR A 388 -22.49 17.17 -6.76
N LEU A 389 -22.92 17.94 -5.76
CA LEU A 389 -22.72 17.56 -4.35
C LEU A 389 -23.50 16.29 -3.97
N ASN A 390 -24.71 16.10 -4.50
CA ASN A 390 -25.49 14.89 -4.28
C ASN A 390 -24.81 13.67 -4.91
N LEU A 391 -24.36 13.79 -6.17
CA LEU A 391 -23.62 12.73 -6.86
C LEU A 391 -22.31 12.39 -6.13
N ALA A 392 -21.62 13.39 -5.59
CA ALA A 392 -20.42 13.17 -4.78
C ALA A 392 -20.72 12.22 -3.61
N ILE A 393 -21.76 12.48 -2.83
CA ILE A 393 -22.16 11.64 -1.69
C ILE A 393 -22.41 10.19 -2.14
N GLU A 394 -23.19 10.00 -3.20
CA GLU A 394 -23.45 8.67 -3.77
C GLU A 394 -22.16 7.94 -4.16
N PHE A 395 -21.20 8.64 -4.75
CA PHE A 395 -19.92 8.04 -5.12
C PHE A 395 -19.09 7.63 -3.91
N LEU A 396 -19.04 8.43 -2.85
CA LEU A 396 -18.30 8.08 -1.65
C LEU A 396 -18.90 6.87 -0.93
N GLU A 397 -20.24 6.81 -0.84
CA GLU A 397 -20.96 5.67 -0.25
C GLU A 397 -20.69 4.35 -1.03
N ASN A 398 -20.39 4.45 -2.33
CA ASN A 398 -19.98 3.33 -3.19
C ASN A 398 -18.46 3.16 -3.31
N LEU A 399 -17.67 3.75 -2.39
CA LEU A 399 -16.19 3.69 -2.34
C LEU A 399 -15.47 4.34 -3.53
N GLN A 400 -16.18 5.08 -4.39
CA GLN A 400 -15.61 5.73 -5.58
C GLN A 400 -15.00 7.10 -5.23
N CYS A 401 -13.99 7.11 -4.34
CA CYS A 401 -13.34 8.31 -3.82
C CYS A 401 -12.83 9.27 -4.91
N ASN A 402 -12.40 8.75 -6.05
CA ASN A 402 -11.92 9.57 -7.16
C ASN A 402 -13.05 10.39 -7.80
N ARG A 403 -14.22 9.76 -7.99
CA ARG A 403 -15.41 10.41 -8.54
C ARG A 403 -16.04 11.35 -7.51
N TYR A 404 -16.01 10.95 -6.24
CA TYR A 404 -16.39 11.83 -5.14
C TYR A 404 -15.68 13.19 -5.22
N LEU A 405 -14.34 13.16 -5.26
CA LEU A 405 -13.55 14.38 -5.35
C LEU A 405 -13.75 15.11 -6.69
N GLU A 406 -13.89 14.39 -7.80
CA GLU A 406 -14.19 14.99 -9.09
C GLU A 406 -15.49 15.82 -9.07
N GLU A 407 -16.58 15.28 -8.53
CA GLU A 407 -17.87 15.98 -8.45
C GLU A 407 -17.81 17.19 -7.50
N LEU A 408 -17.10 17.08 -6.36
CA LEU A 408 -16.87 18.24 -5.49
C LEU A 408 -16.13 19.37 -6.22
N PHE A 409 -15.16 19.04 -7.07
CA PHE A 409 -14.43 20.03 -7.85
C PHE A 409 -15.26 20.60 -9.00
N LYS A 410 -16.17 19.83 -9.61
CA LYS A 410 -17.16 20.39 -10.55
C LYS A 410 -18.05 21.44 -9.88
N ALA A 411 -18.47 21.22 -8.64
CA ALA A 411 -19.21 22.24 -7.88
C ALA A 411 -18.37 23.50 -7.65
N LEU A 412 -17.07 23.39 -7.33
CA LEU A 412 -16.17 24.56 -7.24
C LEU A 412 -16.05 25.29 -8.59
N SER A 413 -15.95 24.53 -9.68
CA SER A 413 -15.88 25.11 -11.03
C SER A 413 -17.13 25.91 -11.39
N VAL A 414 -18.32 25.54 -10.89
CA VAL A 414 -19.54 26.37 -11.06
C VAL A 414 -19.32 27.77 -10.48
N ALA A 415 -18.78 27.88 -9.26
CA ALA A 415 -18.48 29.17 -8.65
C ALA A 415 -17.39 29.94 -9.42
N ASN A 416 -16.29 29.28 -9.79
CA ASN A 416 -15.21 29.92 -10.57
C ASN A 416 -15.71 30.46 -11.91
N LEU A 417 -16.52 29.67 -12.63
CA LEU A 417 -17.14 30.07 -13.90
C LEU A 417 -18.14 31.20 -13.72
N ALA A 418 -18.93 31.19 -12.65
CA ALA A 418 -19.88 32.27 -12.35
C ALA A 418 -19.16 33.62 -12.18
N ILE A 419 -18.03 33.65 -11.45
CA ILE A 419 -17.24 34.88 -11.30
C ILE A 419 -16.72 35.37 -12.67
N SER A 420 -16.25 34.46 -13.52
CA SER A 420 -15.74 34.81 -14.86
C SER A 420 -16.85 35.24 -15.82
N LYS A 421 -18.05 34.66 -15.71
CA LYS A 421 -19.22 34.97 -16.54
C LYS A 421 -19.83 36.33 -16.20
N TYR A 422 -20.02 36.60 -14.92
CA TYR A 422 -20.77 37.78 -14.45
C TYR A 422 -19.87 38.96 -14.10
N GLU A 423 -18.55 38.74 -14.01
CA GLU A 423 -17.54 39.80 -13.83
C GLU A 423 -17.92 40.83 -12.75
N PRO A 424 -17.93 40.45 -11.45
CA PRO A 424 -18.48 41.30 -10.39
C PRO A 424 -17.80 42.68 -10.30
N TRP A 425 -16.55 42.80 -10.72
CA TRP A 425 -15.86 44.09 -10.81
C TRP A 425 -16.49 45.06 -11.81
N ASN A 426 -17.14 44.56 -12.88
CA ASN A 426 -17.87 45.38 -13.83
C ASN A 426 -19.26 45.72 -13.31
N LEU A 427 -19.95 44.77 -12.65
CA LEU A 427 -21.22 45.04 -11.95
C LEU A 427 -21.09 46.18 -10.93
N ILE A 428 -20.02 46.17 -10.11
CA ILE A 428 -19.75 47.26 -9.16
C ILE A 428 -19.53 48.60 -9.86
N LYS A 429 -18.82 48.63 -11.00
CA LYS A 429 -18.64 49.87 -11.79
C LYS A 429 -19.95 50.39 -12.39
N GLU A 430 -20.87 49.48 -12.71
CA GLU A 430 -22.21 49.79 -13.22
C GLU A 430 -23.23 50.14 -12.11
N ASN A 431 -22.79 50.24 -10.84
CA ASN A 431 -23.63 50.43 -9.65
C ASN A 431 -24.64 49.30 -9.38
N LYS A 432 -24.39 48.11 -9.92
CA LYS A 432 -25.14 46.86 -9.68
C LYS A 432 -24.58 46.10 -8.48
N ASN A 433 -24.55 46.78 -7.32
CA ASN A 433 -23.88 46.27 -6.13
C ASN A 433 -24.59 45.04 -5.54
N ASN A 434 -25.91 44.99 -5.64
CA ASN A 434 -26.68 43.85 -5.14
C ASN A 434 -26.36 42.58 -5.92
N GLU A 435 -26.32 42.64 -7.25
CA GLU A 435 -25.97 41.50 -8.09
C GLU A 435 -24.55 41.01 -7.84
N ALA A 436 -23.59 41.94 -7.67
CA ALA A 436 -22.21 41.61 -7.34
C ALA A 436 -22.08 40.94 -5.97
N ASN A 437 -22.75 41.48 -4.94
CA ASN A 437 -22.72 40.92 -3.59
C ASN A 437 -23.42 39.56 -3.50
N ALA A 438 -24.55 39.39 -4.19
CA ALA A 438 -25.23 38.10 -4.31
C ALA A 438 -24.34 37.05 -5.01
N LEU A 439 -23.53 37.45 -6.00
CA LEU A 439 -22.59 36.53 -6.65
C LEU A 439 -21.47 36.07 -5.70
N VAL A 440 -20.94 36.98 -4.90
CA VAL A 440 -19.95 36.63 -3.86
C VAL A 440 -20.57 35.68 -2.83
N ALA A 441 -21.83 35.91 -2.44
CA ALA A 441 -22.55 35.04 -1.52
C ALA A 441 -22.87 33.66 -2.10
N LEU A 442 -23.19 33.56 -3.39
CA LEU A 442 -23.30 32.29 -4.11
C LEU A 442 -21.98 31.51 -4.01
N CYS A 443 -20.87 32.14 -4.39
CA CYS A 443 -19.55 31.50 -4.41
C CYS A 443 -19.12 31.05 -3.00
N ALA A 444 -19.33 31.88 -1.98
CA ALA A 444 -19.04 31.54 -0.58
C ALA A 444 -19.88 30.35 -0.09
N ASN A 445 -21.16 30.29 -0.44
CA ASN A 445 -22.03 29.17 -0.07
C ASN A 445 -21.65 27.86 -0.77
N ILE A 446 -21.32 27.91 -2.08
CA ILE A 446 -20.81 26.74 -2.80
C ILE A 446 -19.49 26.26 -2.16
N LEU A 447 -18.55 27.18 -1.90
CA LEU A 447 -17.28 26.84 -1.25
C LEU A 447 -17.47 26.25 0.15
N ALA A 448 -18.40 26.79 0.95
CA ALA A 448 -18.71 26.26 2.27
C ALA A 448 -19.30 24.84 2.20
N LYS A 449 -20.27 24.61 1.29
CA LYS A 449 -20.86 23.28 1.04
C LYS A 449 -19.82 22.27 0.58
N VAL A 450 -18.97 22.65 -0.38
CA VAL A 450 -17.85 21.81 -0.82
C VAL A 450 -16.90 21.56 0.33
N SER A 451 -16.56 22.55 1.15
CA SER A 451 -15.61 22.37 2.27
C SER A 451 -16.14 21.43 3.36
N ILE A 452 -17.45 21.42 3.61
CA ILE A 452 -18.08 20.43 4.49
C ILE A 452 -17.81 19.02 3.95
N LEU A 453 -18.13 18.77 2.68
CA LEU A 453 -17.95 17.46 2.08
C LEU A 453 -16.47 17.13 1.82
N LEU A 454 -15.61 18.09 1.53
CA LEU A 454 -14.19 17.85 1.28
C LEU A 454 -13.40 17.59 2.58
N SER A 455 -13.94 17.99 3.74
CA SER A 455 -13.28 17.85 5.05
C SER A 455 -12.87 16.42 5.49
N PRO A 456 -13.54 15.33 5.08
CA PRO A 456 -13.05 13.98 5.34
C PRO A 456 -11.75 13.65 4.59
N ALA A 457 -11.55 14.22 3.39
CA ALA A 457 -10.35 14.05 2.59
C ALA A 457 -9.25 15.07 2.97
N LEU A 458 -9.66 16.32 3.20
CA LEU A 458 -8.79 17.47 3.51
C LEU A 458 -9.20 18.17 4.84
N PRO A 459 -9.01 17.53 6.01
CA PRO A 459 -9.47 18.08 7.29
C PRO A 459 -8.92 19.47 7.59
N LYS A 460 -7.61 19.67 7.49
CA LYS A 460 -6.99 20.93 7.92
C LYS A 460 -7.27 22.07 6.95
N SER A 461 -7.23 21.80 5.65
CA SER A 461 -7.48 22.83 4.65
C SER A 461 -8.94 23.29 4.68
N CYS A 462 -9.89 22.38 4.87
CA CYS A 462 -11.30 22.75 5.03
C CYS A 462 -11.57 23.52 6.34
N GLN A 463 -10.86 23.20 7.43
CA GLN A 463 -10.93 24.01 8.65
C GLN A 463 -10.37 25.44 8.46
N LYS A 464 -9.32 25.63 7.65
CA LYS A 464 -8.84 26.97 7.31
C LYS A 464 -9.89 27.77 6.54
N VAL A 465 -10.58 27.15 5.58
CA VAL A 465 -11.73 27.77 4.88
C VAL A 465 -12.83 28.15 5.86
N ALA A 466 -13.18 27.23 6.77
CA ALA A 466 -14.21 27.45 7.78
C ALA A 466 -13.90 28.67 8.67
N LYS A 467 -12.65 28.78 9.14
CA LYS A 467 -12.17 29.96 9.90
C LYS A 467 -12.18 31.24 9.06
N ALA A 468 -11.78 31.16 7.79
CA ALA A 468 -11.73 32.30 6.88
C ALA A 468 -13.12 32.88 6.56
N LEU A 469 -14.16 32.04 6.55
CA LEU A 469 -15.54 32.47 6.30
C LEU A 469 -16.40 32.52 7.58
N ASN A 470 -15.81 32.23 8.74
CA ASN A 470 -16.46 32.23 10.05
C ASN A 470 -17.66 31.27 10.15
N PHE A 471 -17.48 30.01 9.71
CA PHE A 471 -18.41 28.91 9.95
C PHE A 471 -17.67 27.68 10.51
N GLU A 472 -18.39 26.60 10.79
CA GLU A 472 -17.82 25.38 11.38
C GLU A 472 -18.05 24.15 10.50
N ILE A 473 -17.06 23.24 10.47
CA ILE A 473 -17.24 21.91 9.92
C ILE A 473 -17.84 21.01 11.01
N SER A 474 -19.15 20.75 10.92
CA SER A 474 -19.87 19.99 11.95
C SER A 474 -21.07 19.24 11.36
N SER A 475 -21.59 18.24 12.09
CA SER A 475 -22.80 17.52 11.68
C SER A 475 -24.03 18.42 11.58
N GLN A 476 -24.10 19.45 12.42
CA GLN A 476 -25.17 20.44 12.34
C GLN A 476 -25.11 21.23 11.02
N ASN A 477 -23.91 21.63 10.59
CA ASN A 477 -23.76 22.34 9.33
C ASN A 477 -23.83 21.41 8.11
N TYR A 478 -23.46 20.14 8.24
CA TYR A 478 -23.77 19.12 7.23
C TYR A 478 -25.29 19.04 7.01
N GLU A 479 -26.07 18.89 8.07
CA GLU A 479 -27.54 18.84 7.99
C GLU A 479 -28.12 20.11 7.35
N LYS A 480 -27.67 21.30 7.77
CA LYS A 480 -28.18 22.57 7.22
C LYS A 480 -27.79 22.78 5.76
N LEU A 481 -26.48 22.72 5.46
CA LEU A 481 -25.93 23.12 4.17
C LEU A 481 -26.11 22.05 3.09
N ILE A 482 -26.02 20.77 3.45
CA ILE A 482 -26.03 19.66 2.49
C ILE A 482 -27.43 19.07 2.38
N ILE A 483 -28.01 18.63 3.50
CA ILE A 483 -29.32 17.96 3.49
C ILE A 483 -30.46 18.94 3.24
N LYS A 484 -30.53 20.03 4.00
CA LYS A 484 -31.58 21.06 3.85
C LYS A 484 -31.27 22.09 2.76
N ASN A 485 -30.05 22.05 2.20
CA ASN A 485 -29.58 22.95 1.16
C ASN A 485 -29.66 24.45 1.54
N GLU A 486 -29.63 24.77 2.83
CA GLU A 486 -29.69 26.14 3.33
C GLU A 486 -28.46 26.96 2.86
N LEU A 487 -28.62 28.28 2.87
CA LEU A 487 -27.54 29.23 2.64
C LEU A 487 -27.22 29.95 3.94
N LEU A 488 -25.95 30.28 4.13
CA LEU A 488 -25.44 31.00 5.29
C LEU A 488 -25.01 32.42 4.89
N ASN A 489 -24.97 33.27 5.91
CA ASN A 489 -24.22 34.51 5.88
C ASN A 489 -22.80 34.23 6.40
N PHE A 490 -21.81 34.94 5.88
CA PHE A 490 -20.42 34.78 6.26
C PHE A 490 -19.79 36.12 6.61
N LYS A 491 -18.72 36.05 7.39
CA LYS A 491 -17.82 37.18 7.61
C LYS A 491 -16.42 36.74 7.19
N ALA A 492 -15.93 37.34 6.11
CA ALA A 492 -14.62 37.02 5.56
C ALA A 492 -13.50 37.59 6.44
N ASN A 493 -12.55 36.74 6.77
CA ASN A 493 -11.30 37.08 7.46
C ASN A 493 -10.13 36.83 6.51
N ALA A 494 -9.01 37.50 6.77
CA ALA A 494 -7.78 37.22 6.05
C ALA A 494 -7.36 35.75 6.25
N CYS A 495 -6.88 35.13 5.17
CA CYS A 495 -6.39 33.76 5.16
C CYS A 495 -5.14 33.70 4.30
N GLU A 496 -4.11 32.99 4.77
CA GLU A 496 -2.96 32.65 3.94
C GLU A 496 -3.37 31.68 2.83
N ALA A 497 -2.57 31.61 1.76
CA ALA A 497 -2.84 30.69 0.66
C ALA A 497 -2.91 29.23 1.18
N LEU A 498 -4.01 28.54 0.87
CA LEU A 498 -4.23 27.17 1.33
C LEU A 498 -3.17 26.20 0.80
N PHE A 499 -2.87 26.33 -0.49
CA PHE A 499 -1.93 25.48 -1.22
C PHE A 499 -1.06 26.36 -2.13
N PRO A 500 0.16 26.72 -1.69
CA PRO A 500 1.16 27.36 -2.54
C PRO A 500 1.44 26.48 -3.77
N LYS A 501 1.70 27.10 -4.92
CA LYS A 501 2.07 26.36 -6.12
C LYS A 501 3.42 25.69 -5.95
N VAL A 502 3.52 24.47 -6.46
CA VAL A 502 4.77 23.73 -6.54
C VAL A 502 5.34 23.87 -7.95
N GLU A 503 6.52 24.46 -8.07
CA GLU A 503 7.14 24.71 -9.38
C GLU A 503 7.99 23.56 -9.89
N LYS A 504 8.53 22.71 -9.00
CA LYS A 504 9.46 21.62 -9.32
C LYS A 504 9.17 20.38 -8.48
N ALA A 505 9.61 19.23 -8.99
CA ALA A 505 9.74 18.01 -8.20
C ALA A 505 10.52 18.30 -6.90
N LEU A 506 9.94 17.88 -5.77
CA LEU A 506 10.43 18.12 -4.41
C LEU A 506 10.77 16.82 -3.71
N LEU A 507 10.12 15.71 -4.06
CA LEU A 507 10.79 14.43 -3.86
C LEU A 507 12.07 14.59 -4.65
N SER A 508 13.19 14.41 -3.96
CA SER A 508 14.46 14.28 -4.63
C SER A 508 14.23 13.39 -5.85
N GLU A 509 14.78 13.80 -6.99
CA GLU A 509 15.30 12.81 -7.91
C GLU A 509 16.26 11.95 -7.06
N GLU A 510 15.72 10.95 -6.36
CA GLU A 510 16.27 9.64 -6.45
C GLU A 510 15.99 9.16 -7.90
N LYS A 511 16.58 9.87 -8.88
CA LYS A 511 17.71 9.25 -9.51
C LYS A 511 18.47 8.63 -8.34
N GLN A 512 18.30 7.33 -8.19
CA GLN A 512 19.50 6.57 -8.04
C GLN A 512 20.42 6.93 -9.26
N GLU A 513 21.00 8.13 -9.28
CA GLU A 513 22.39 8.19 -8.88
C GLU A 513 22.41 7.29 -7.67
N ILE A 514 22.68 6.00 -7.96
CA ILE A 514 23.73 5.33 -7.29
C ILE A 514 24.66 6.50 -6.95
N LYS A 515 24.60 6.98 -5.70
CA LYS A 515 25.83 7.08 -4.96
C LYS A 515 26.46 5.76 -5.31
N LYS A 516 27.28 5.81 -6.38
CA LYS A 516 28.64 5.43 -6.24
C LYS A 516 28.89 5.96 -4.84
N GLU A 517 28.89 5.05 -3.86
CA GLU A 517 30.14 4.90 -3.16
C GLU A 517 31.16 5.18 -4.23
N GLU A 518 31.57 6.46 -4.32
CA GLU A 518 32.81 6.75 -4.98
C GLU A 518 33.68 5.78 -4.25
N SER A 519 34.00 4.68 -4.94
CA SER A 519 34.86 3.65 -4.40
C SER A 519 36.00 4.47 -3.85
N PRO A 520 36.20 4.47 -2.52
CA PRO A 520 36.78 5.58 -1.79
C PRO A 520 37.93 6.12 -2.61
N LYS A 521 37.84 7.36 -3.12
CA LYS A 521 38.74 7.82 -4.18
C LYS A 521 40.17 7.52 -3.77
N ILE A 522 40.75 6.52 -4.40
CA ILE A 522 42.08 6.05 -4.04
C ILE A 522 43.09 7.02 -4.64
N LYS A 523 44.23 7.20 -3.99
CA LYS A 523 45.32 7.96 -4.60
C LYS A 523 45.89 7.13 -5.75
N ILE A 524 46.53 7.78 -6.71
CA ILE A 524 47.28 7.04 -7.75
C ILE A 524 48.29 6.06 -7.13
N ASP A 525 48.85 6.40 -5.96
CA ASP A 525 49.72 5.54 -5.16
C ASP A 525 49.06 4.20 -4.77
N ASP A 526 47.74 4.15 -4.62
CA ASP A 526 47.02 2.93 -4.30
C ASP A 526 46.81 2.06 -5.54
N PHE A 527 46.67 2.66 -6.72
CA PHE A 527 46.66 1.93 -8.00
C PHE A 527 48.05 1.38 -8.35
N VAL A 528 49.12 2.17 -8.12
CA VAL A 528 50.52 1.74 -8.31
C VAL A 528 50.91 0.56 -7.41
N LYS A 529 50.22 0.36 -6.28
CA LYS A 529 50.41 -0.83 -5.42
C LYS A 529 49.87 -2.12 -6.04
N ILE A 530 49.04 -2.06 -7.07
CA ILE A 530 48.42 -3.23 -7.70
C ILE A 530 49.20 -3.56 -8.97
N GLU A 531 49.82 -4.74 -9.03
CA GLU A 531 50.49 -5.21 -10.24
C GLU A 531 49.49 -6.01 -11.08
N ILE A 532 49.07 -5.42 -12.19
CA ILE A 532 48.23 -6.10 -13.18
C ILE A 532 49.12 -6.51 -14.35
N LYS A 533 49.17 -7.80 -14.66
CA LYS A 533 49.95 -8.37 -15.76
C LYS A 533 49.04 -9.09 -16.76
N VAL A 534 49.46 -9.14 -18.02
CA VAL A 534 48.84 -10.04 -19.01
C VAL A 534 49.45 -11.43 -18.87
N ALA A 535 48.61 -12.45 -18.73
CA ALA A 535 49.03 -13.85 -18.64
C ALA A 535 48.38 -14.71 -19.72
N LYS A 536 49.09 -15.72 -20.20
CA LYS A 536 48.54 -16.72 -21.12
C LYS A 536 48.00 -17.90 -20.36
N VAL A 537 46.79 -18.34 -20.71
CA VAL A 537 46.20 -19.57 -20.15
C VAL A 537 46.88 -20.77 -20.79
N LEU A 538 47.66 -21.53 -20.01
CA LEU A 538 48.27 -22.79 -20.45
C LEU A 538 47.32 -23.97 -20.27
N ASP A 539 46.58 -23.97 -19.17
CA ASP A 539 45.60 -25.01 -18.85
C ASP A 539 44.42 -24.41 -18.08
N CYS A 540 43.24 -25.00 -18.27
CA CYS A 540 42.01 -24.61 -17.58
C CYS A 540 41.12 -25.83 -17.37
N GLN A 541 40.69 -26.06 -16.13
CA GLN A 541 39.90 -27.23 -15.75
C GLN A 541 38.73 -26.87 -14.84
N ASN A 542 37.64 -27.63 -14.93
CA ASN A 542 36.57 -27.59 -13.93
C ASN A 542 37.06 -28.20 -12.60
N ILE A 543 36.55 -27.68 -11.49
CA ILE A 543 36.85 -28.23 -10.17
C ILE A 543 35.77 -29.21 -9.77
N GLU A 544 36.16 -30.45 -9.48
CA GLU A 544 35.24 -31.48 -8.99
C GLU A 544 34.56 -31.03 -7.69
N GLY A 545 33.22 -31.10 -7.65
CA GLY A 545 32.42 -30.60 -6.54
C GLY A 545 32.03 -29.11 -6.61
N SER A 546 32.46 -28.36 -7.64
CA SER A 546 32.05 -26.96 -7.83
C SER A 546 31.52 -26.68 -9.24
N GLU A 547 30.27 -26.22 -9.32
CA GLU A 547 29.66 -25.75 -10.58
C GLU A 547 30.00 -24.29 -10.93
N LYS A 548 30.80 -23.63 -10.10
CA LYS A 548 31.08 -22.18 -10.23
C LYS A 548 32.54 -21.87 -10.56
N LEU A 549 33.48 -22.76 -10.24
CA LEU A 549 34.91 -22.46 -10.29
C LEU A 549 35.62 -23.16 -11.46
N LEU A 550 36.49 -22.39 -12.12
CA LEU A 550 37.52 -22.89 -13.02
C LEU A 550 38.89 -22.71 -12.39
N LYS A 551 39.77 -23.68 -12.62
CA LYS A 551 41.17 -23.69 -12.17
C LYS A 551 42.08 -23.43 -13.36
N PHE A 552 42.85 -22.36 -13.31
CA PHE A 552 43.74 -21.91 -14.38
C PHE A 552 45.21 -22.19 -14.03
N GLN A 553 46.01 -22.54 -15.04
CA GLN A 553 47.46 -22.39 -15.05
C GLN A 553 47.83 -21.25 -15.99
N LEU A 554 48.36 -20.17 -15.45
CA LEU A 554 48.64 -18.93 -16.16
C LEU A 554 50.16 -18.73 -16.28
N GLU A 555 50.65 -18.51 -17.50
CA GLU A 555 52.05 -18.15 -17.77
C GLU A 555 52.21 -16.62 -17.80
N LEU A 556 53.13 -16.12 -16.98
CA LEU A 556 53.55 -14.73 -16.88
C LEU A 556 54.94 -14.53 -17.53
N ASP A 557 55.65 -13.47 -17.17
CA ASP A 557 57.03 -13.23 -17.58
C ASP A 557 57.97 -14.36 -17.12
N ASN A 558 59.08 -14.55 -17.84
CA ASN A 558 60.11 -15.56 -17.53
C ASN A 558 59.59 -17.01 -17.47
N LYS A 559 58.44 -17.31 -18.10
CA LYS A 559 57.75 -18.61 -18.04
C LYS A 559 57.30 -19.01 -16.63
N GLU A 560 57.11 -18.04 -15.75
CA GLU A 560 56.53 -18.30 -14.44
C GLU A 560 55.07 -18.77 -14.59
N VAL A 561 54.74 -19.93 -14.03
CA VAL A 561 53.39 -20.50 -14.08
C VAL A 561 52.72 -20.38 -12.73
N ARG A 562 51.53 -19.78 -12.70
CA ARG A 562 50.72 -19.60 -11.49
C ARG A 562 49.37 -20.25 -11.60
N GLN A 563 48.90 -20.78 -10.47
CA GLN A 563 47.57 -21.32 -10.34
C GLN A 563 46.59 -20.25 -9.87
N VAL A 564 45.53 -19.99 -10.62
CA VAL A 564 44.49 -19.03 -10.24
C VAL A 564 43.11 -19.68 -10.34
N LEU A 565 42.25 -19.45 -9.35
CA LEU A 565 40.87 -19.90 -9.37
C LEU A 565 39.94 -18.74 -9.73
N SER A 566 38.97 -18.98 -10.61
CA SER A 566 37.99 -17.96 -11.01
C SER A 566 36.57 -18.49 -11.08
N GLY A 567 35.63 -17.71 -10.57
CA GLY A 567 34.20 -18.04 -10.44
C GLY A 567 33.39 -17.95 -11.74
N ILE A 568 33.97 -18.32 -12.88
CA ILE A 568 33.41 -18.04 -14.21
C ILE A 568 32.94 -19.29 -14.96
N ALA A 569 32.86 -20.46 -14.30
CA ALA A 569 32.50 -21.74 -14.94
C ALA A 569 31.10 -21.74 -15.59
N LYS A 570 30.20 -20.89 -15.11
CA LYS A 570 28.84 -20.73 -15.70
C LYS A 570 28.84 -19.97 -17.03
N TYR A 571 29.90 -19.23 -17.34
CA TYR A 571 29.97 -18.34 -18.50
C TYR A 571 30.94 -18.83 -19.58
N TYR A 572 31.93 -19.64 -19.20
CA TYR A 572 32.95 -20.15 -20.11
C TYR A 572 33.16 -21.65 -19.93
N LYS A 573 33.34 -22.34 -21.06
CA LYS A 573 33.89 -23.70 -21.04
C LYS A 573 35.39 -23.64 -20.88
N ALA A 574 35.96 -24.52 -20.05
CA ALA A 574 37.38 -24.52 -19.73
C ALA A 574 38.27 -24.67 -20.98
N SER A 575 37.86 -25.49 -21.95
CA SER A 575 38.54 -25.68 -23.25
C SER A 575 38.71 -24.40 -24.05
N ASP A 576 37.75 -23.49 -23.97
CA ASP A 576 37.67 -22.30 -24.82
C ASP A 576 38.60 -21.19 -24.32
N LEU A 577 39.22 -21.39 -23.15
CA LEU A 577 40.10 -20.43 -22.50
C LEU A 577 41.58 -20.75 -22.71
N ILE A 578 41.92 -21.99 -23.04
CA ILE A 578 43.31 -22.41 -23.28
C ILE A 578 43.89 -21.65 -24.47
N GLY A 579 45.09 -21.10 -24.29
CA GLY A 579 45.80 -20.30 -25.28
C GLY A 579 45.42 -18.82 -25.36
N LYS A 580 44.35 -18.39 -24.67
CA LYS A 580 43.96 -16.98 -24.59
C LYS A 580 44.83 -16.20 -23.61
N GLN A 581 44.93 -14.89 -23.82
CA GLN A 581 45.50 -13.97 -22.86
C GLN A 581 44.42 -13.37 -21.97
N VAL A 582 44.73 -13.21 -20.68
CA VAL A 582 43.85 -12.63 -19.67
C VAL A 582 44.64 -11.65 -18.80
N CYS A 583 43.97 -10.65 -18.24
CA CYS A 583 44.56 -9.75 -17.26
C CYS A 583 44.44 -10.36 -15.85
N VAL A 584 45.55 -10.41 -15.13
CA VAL A 584 45.64 -10.99 -13.78
C VAL A 584 46.33 -10.02 -12.82
N ILE A 585 45.81 -9.89 -11.61
CA ILE A 585 46.52 -9.22 -10.52
C ILE A 585 47.54 -10.19 -9.94
N SER A 586 48.84 -9.89 -10.08
CA SER A 586 49.94 -10.81 -9.75
C SER A 586 50.55 -10.60 -8.37
N ASN A 587 50.27 -9.50 -7.68
CA ASN A 587 50.87 -9.21 -6.36
C ASN A 587 49.89 -9.33 -5.18
N LEU A 588 48.82 -10.11 -5.33
CA LEU A 588 47.92 -10.47 -4.24
C LEU A 588 48.52 -11.56 -3.35
N LYS A 589 48.17 -11.53 -2.05
CA LYS A 589 48.46 -12.66 -1.16
C LYS A 589 47.70 -13.91 -1.64
N LYS A 590 48.39 -15.04 -1.66
CA LYS A 590 47.80 -16.35 -1.93
C LYS A 590 46.60 -16.62 -1.03
N ALA A 591 45.53 -17.12 -1.60
CA ALA A 591 44.30 -17.48 -0.89
C ALA A 591 43.95 -18.95 -1.11
N LYS A 592 43.36 -19.62 -0.12
CA LYS A 592 42.76 -20.95 -0.30
C LYS A 592 41.29 -20.79 -0.67
N ILE A 593 40.93 -21.24 -1.86
CA ILE A 593 39.56 -21.21 -2.38
C ILE A 593 39.16 -22.64 -2.71
N PHE A 594 38.09 -23.13 -2.08
CA PHE A 594 37.56 -24.47 -2.32
C PHE A 594 38.62 -25.58 -2.18
N GLY A 595 39.53 -25.45 -1.20
CA GLY A 595 40.62 -26.40 -0.95
C GLY A 595 41.88 -26.22 -1.81
N PHE A 596 41.84 -25.38 -2.85
CA PHE A 596 42.98 -25.12 -3.75
C PHE A 596 43.60 -23.74 -3.50
N GLU A 597 44.89 -23.60 -3.75
CA GLU A 597 45.61 -22.33 -3.66
C GLU A 597 45.38 -21.48 -4.91
N SER A 598 45.02 -20.20 -4.74
CA SER A 598 44.89 -19.20 -5.80
C SER A 598 45.95 -18.12 -5.59
N ASP A 599 46.86 -18.01 -6.55
CA ASP A 599 48.01 -17.12 -6.56
C ASP A 599 47.82 -15.98 -7.57
N GLY A 600 46.76 -15.21 -7.34
CA GLY A 600 46.34 -14.10 -8.20
C GLY A 600 44.83 -14.05 -8.40
N MET A 601 44.39 -13.05 -9.16
CA MET A 601 42.97 -12.83 -9.50
C MET A 601 42.82 -12.42 -10.96
N ILE A 602 42.01 -13.17 -11.72
CA ILE A 602 41.68 -12.84 -13.12
C ILE A 602 40.63 -11.74 -13.16
N LEU A 603 40.83 -10.75 -14.03
CA LEU A 603 39.91 -9.62 -14.22
C LEU A 603 38.82 -9.93 -15.25
N SER A 604 37.58 -9.58 -14.93
CA SER A 604 36.42 -9.72 -15.81
C SER A 604 35.45 -8.56 -15.62
N ALA A 605 34.71 -8.22 -16.69
CA ALA A 605 33.63 -7.25 -16.68
C ALA A 605 32.27 -7.97 -16.71
N LYS A 606 31.32 -7.56 -15.86
CA LYS A 606 29.95 -8.12 -15.82
C LYS A 606 28.93 -7.04 -16.14
N SER A 607 27.99 -7.33 -17.04
CA SER A 607 26.84 -6.48 -17.36
C SER A 607 25.59 -7.35 -17.51
N GLY A 608 24.61 -7.18 -16.61
CA GLY A 608 23.46 -8.08 -16.50
C GLY A 608 23.89 -9.54 -16.31
N ASP A 609 23.41 -10.44 -17.17
CA ASP A 609 23.75 -11.87 -17.18
C ASP A 609 25.00 -12.21 -18.02
N LYS A 610 25.71 -11.21 -18.56
CA LYS A 610 26.91 -11.40 -19.38
C LYS A 610 28.17 -11.15 -18.56
N LEU A 611 29.14 -12.06 -18.64
CA LEU A 611 30.49 -11.92 -18.05
C LEU A 611 31.54 -12.05 -19.15
N VAL A 612 32.48 -11.10 -19.20
CA VAL A 612 33.53 -11.03 -20.23
C VAL A 612 34.90 -10.93 -19.56
N LEU A 613 35.83 -11.82 -19.90
CA LEU A 613 37.22 -11.71 -19.47
C LEU A 613 37.89 -10.47 -20.07
N ILE A 614 38.66 -9.75 -19.24
CA ILE A 614 39.46 -8.63 -19.74
C ILE A 614 40.76 -9.21 -20.32
N SER A 615 41.03 -8.86 -21.57
CA SER A 615 42.21 -9.24 -22.32
C SER A 615 42.65 -8.06 -23.19
N PRO A 616 43.94 -7.96 -23.53
CA PRO A 616 44.38 -6.97 -24.51
C PRO A 616 43.73 -7.24 -25.87
N GLU A 617 43.47 -6.18 -26.64
CA GLU A 617 42.88 -6.28 -27.98
C GLU A 617 43.81 -6.99 -28.97
N GLN A 618 45.12 -6.88 -28.75
CA GLN A 618 46.17 -7.56 -29.51
C GLN A 618 47.03 -8.41 -28.58
N LEU A 619 47.65 -9.47 -29.12
CA LEU A 619 48.57 -10.28 -28.34
C LEU A 619 49.79 -9.45 -27.94
N VAL A 620 50.13 -9.49 -26.65
CA VAL A 620 51.32 -8.83 -26.09
C VAL A 620 52.23 -9.85 -25.43
N GLU A 621 53.42 -9.45 -24.99
CA GLU A 621 54.31 -10.34 -24.27
C GLU A 621 53.70 -10.77 -22.91
N ASN A 622 53.81 -12.05 -22.55
CA ASN A 622 53.33 -12.54 -21.25
C ASN A 622 54.12 -11.85 -20.13
N GLY A 623 53.42 -11.40 -19.10
CA GLY A 623 53.97 -10.60 -18.00
C GLY A 623 53.99 -9.09 -18.26
N SER A 624 53.54 -8.61 -19.44
CA SER A 624 53.40 -7.17 -19.71
C SER A 624 52.52 -6.50 -18.64
N LEU A 625 53.01 -5.40 -18.06
CA LEU A 625 52.29 -4.60 -17.07
C LEU A 625 51.18 -3.78 -17.73
N ILE A 626 50.02 -3.73 -17.07
CA ILE A 626 48.89 -2.89 -17.46
C ILE A 626 48.90 -1.65 -16.57
N GLY A 627 48.98 -0.47 -17.20
CA GLY A 627 49.09 0.82 -16.53
C GLY A 627 47.86 1.71 -16.70
#